data_AF-A0A5C5ZTJ3-F1
#
_entry.id   AF-A0A5C5ZTJ3-F1
#
_cell.length_a   1.000
_cell.length_b   1.000
_cell.length_c   1.000
_cell.angle_alpha   90.00
_cell.angle_beta   90.00
_cell.angle_gamma   90.00
#
_symmetry.space_group_name_H-M   'P 1'
#
loop_
_entity.id
_entity.type
_entity.pdbx_description
1 polymer ?
#
loop_
_entity_poly.entity_id
_entity_poly.type
_entity_poly.pdbx_seq_one_letter_code
_entity_poly.pdbx_strand_id
1 'polypeptide(L)'
;MRFLRVWCSCASGVLLLLGLAACLQAAPHQPTGFASVAALGLSGTTGGAGGAVVIAENESQLAGYLAGDTPRVVAVRGSIEISDFGREIPIGSNKTVIGLGDDAEIVYGGFRIISESNVIVRNLTIRDSYVEGDDDGKTQDYDGIQVDNSHHIWIDHVHLTRMGDGLIDLRGAGLDYVTISNSILSEHNKALGVGWTDDTNQKVTIHHTWIHDTHQRNPAFDNVIGHFYNNLLEDISSYGLNPRGSAQVVSENNIFDNVIRGYLVEDNAQFVANGDVLINSGSPLRPRGTPFSPSDYYDYTLDPTDTLREQIMANSGPQTSVGVLPIAGDYNADGSVDAADFTVWRDRLGEPAGALPNDASGQPIGDPQLQVWRDNFGQNQELILASASSAVPEPGALGLVWCGALLSVFRVRRAPRRRE
;
A
#
# COMPACT_ATOMS: atom_id res chain seq x y z
N MET A 1 13.67 -49.52 52.97
CA MET A 1 12.80 -48.43 52.51
C MET A 1 13.62 -47.57 51.56
N ARG A 2 13.24 -47.55 50.28
CA ARG A 2 14.01 -46.94 49.18
C ARG A 2 13.79 -45.44 49.13
N PHE A 3 14.88 -44.70 48.97
CA PHE A 3 14.91 -43.28 48.60
C PHE A 3 14.35 -43.09 47.18
N LEU A 4 13.47 -42.11 46.98
CA LEU A 4 13.22 -41.51 45.66
C LEU A 4 13.40 -39.99 45.76
N ARG A 5 14.47 -39.52 45.13
CA ARG A 5 14.69 -38.11 44.78
C ARG A 5 13.82 -37.81 43.55
N VAL A 6 12.91 -36.85 43.66
CA VAL A 6 12.21 -36.29 42.50
C VAL A 6 13.12 -35.25 41.87
N TRP A 7 13.55 -35.52 40.63
CA TRP A 7 14.25 -34.56 39.80
C TRP A 7 13.24 -33.60 39.19
N CYS A 8 13.46 -32.31 39.38
CA CYS A 8 12.80 -31.24 38.63
C CYS A 8 13.45 -31.21 37.24
N SER A 9 12.69 -31.62 36.22
CA SER A 9 13.10 -31.44 34.82
C SER A 9 12.44 -30.16 34.32
N CYS A 10 13.22 -29.08 34.25
CA CYS A 10 12.87 -27.93 33.41
C CYS A 10 12.85 -28.42 31.96
N ALA A 11 11.67 -28.63 31.40
CA ALA A 11 11.51 -28.78 29.97
C ALA A 11 11.76 -27.41 29.34
N SER A 12 12.93 -27.25 28.73
CA SER A 12 13.21 -26.17 27.80
C SER A 12 12.17 -26.22 26.69
N GLY A 13 11.26 -25.24 26.68
CA GLY A 13 10.37 -24.99 25.56
C GLY A 13 11.23 -24.60 24.37
N VAL A 14 11.50 -25.57 23.50
CA VAL A 14 12.03 -25.31 22.16
C VAL A 14 10.89 -24.62 21.42
N LEU A 15 11.00 -23.30 21.26
CA LEU A 15 10.17 -22.54 20.34
C LEU A 15 10.51 -23.06 18.93
N LEU A 16 9.76 -24.04 18.45
CA LEU A 16 9.76 -24.38 17.04
C LEU A 16 9.08 -23.20 16.33
N LEU A 17 9.87 -22.32 15.73
CA LEU A 17 9.46 -21.53 14.57
C LEU A 17 9.17 -22.52 13.43
N LEU A 18 8.06 -23.23 13.52
CA LEU A 18 7.43 -23.85 12.36
C LEU A 18 7.08 -22.70 11.43
N GLY A 19 7.68 -22.71 10.24
CA GLY A 19 7.30 -21.80 9.18
C GLY A 19 5.79 -21.83 9.01
N LEU A 20 5.14 -20.73 9.35
CA LEU A 20 3.74 -20.47 9.09
C LEU A 20 3.54 -20.40 7.58
N ALA A 21 3.44 -21.58 6.96
CA ALA A 21 2.70 -21.74 5.72
C ALA A 21 1.21 -21.86 6.10
N ALA A 22 0.66 -20.82 6.73
CA ALA A 22 -0.78 -20.67 6.83
C ALA A 22 -1.25 -20.17 5.46
N CYS A 23 -2.06 -20.98 4.78
CA CYS A 23 -2.78 -20.52 3.60
C CYS A 23 -3.79 -19.48 4.09
N LEU A 24 -3.48 -18.21 3.81
CA LEU A 24 -4.26 -17.04 4.18
C LEU A 24 -5.59 -17.03 3.41
N GLN A 25 -6.71 -17.13 4.11
CA GLN A 25 -8.00 -16.61 3.64
C GLN A 25 -8.41 -15.46 4.56
N ALA A 26 -7.77 -14.31 4.38
CA ALA A 26 -8.52 -13.07 4.55
C ALA A 26 -9.56 -13.07 3.42
N ALA A 27 -10.82 -12.74 3.71
CA ALA A 27 -11.78 -12.43 2.65
C ALA A 27 -11.07 -11.47 1.66
N PRO A 28 -11.05 -11.75 0.35
CA PRO A 28 -10.14 -11.07 -0.54
C PRO A 28 -10.54 -9.60 -0.58
N HIS A 29 -9.75 -8.75 0.07
CA HIS A 29 -9.80 -7.31 -0.13
C HIS A 29 -9.41 -7.09 -1.58
N GLN A 30 -10.40 -6.84 -2.43
CA GLN A 30 -10.25 -6.62 -3.86
C GLN A 30 -10.51 -5.15 -4.16
N PRO A 31 -9.82 -4.55 -5.12
CA PRO A 31 -10.17 -3.21 -5.57
C PRO A 31 -11.59 -3.20 -6.13
N THR A 32 -12.30 -2.08 -5.94
CA THR A 32 -13.33 -1.65 -6.89
C THR A 32 -12.66 -0.82 -7.97
N GLY A 33 -13.26 -0.69 -9.15
CA GLY A 33 -12.67 0.10 -10.23
C GLY A 33 -11.80 -0.71 -11.18
N PHE A 34 -11.07 -0.02 -12.05
CA PHE A 34 -10.36 -0.68 -13.15
C PHE A 34 -9.28 -1.69 -12.71
N ALA A 35 -8.67 -1.54 -11.53
CA ALA A 35 -7.73 -2.54 -11.02
C ALA A 35 -8.38 -3.90 -10.73
N SER A 36 -9.72 -3.98 -10.66
CA SER A 36 -10.47 -5.22 -10.44
C SER A 36 -10.78 -5.98 -11.73
N VAL A 37 -10.58 -5.35 -12.88
CA VAL A 37 -11.01 -5.89 -14.17
C VAL A 37 -10.09 -7.03 -14.60
N ALA A 38 -10.68 -8.14 -15.05
CA ALA A 38 -9.93 -9.23 -15.66
C ALA A 38 -9.47 -8.86 -17.07
N ALA A 39 -8.19 -8.53 -17.24
CA ALA A 39 -7.60 -8.18 -18.52
C ALA A 39 -6.12 -8.53 -18.57
N LEU A 40 -5.54 -8.53 -19.78
CA LEU A 40 -4.10 -8.70 -20.00
C LEU A 40 -3.49 -9.94 -19.32
N GLY A 41 -4.27 -11.02 -19.19
CA GLY A 41 -3.83 -12.27 -18.55
C GLY A 41 -3.96 -12.32 -17.03
N LEU A 42 -4.50 -11.27 -16.40
CA LEU A 42 -4.82 -11.22 -14.98
C LEU A 42 -6.34 -11.26 -14.75
N SER A 43 -6.75 -11.71 -13.57
CA SER A 43 -8.16 -11.74 -13.14
C SER A 43 -8.54 -10.54 -12.26
N GLY A 44 -7.79 -9.44 -12.36
CA GLY A 44 -7.77 -8.34 -11.42
C GLY A 44 -6.45 -8.27 -10.64
N THR A 45 -6.33 -7.26 -9.76
CA THR A 45 -5.13 -7.00 -8.97
C THR A 45 -5.16 -7.76 -7.65
N THR A 46 -4.21 -8.66 -7.46
CA THR A 46 -4.06 -9.51 -6.27
C THR A 46 -2.75 -9.28 -5.52
N GLY A 47 -1.82 -8.50 -6.09
CA GLY A 47 -0.54 -8.16 -5.50
C GLY A 47 0.29 -9.39 -5.17
N GLY A 48 0.72 -9.48 -3.91
CA GLY A 48 1.53 -10.56 -3.36
C GLY A 48 0.75 -11.76 -2.84
N ALA A 49 -0.57 -11.83 -3.07
CA ALA A 49 -1.40 -12.93 -2.57
C ALA A 49 -0.86 -14.31 -2.97
N GLY A 50 -0.89 -15.26 -2.02
CA GLY A 50 -0.28 -16.59 -2.18
C GLY A 50 1.25 -16.61 -2.06
N GLY A 51 1.89 -15.45 -1.92
CA GLY A 51 3.30 -15.28 -1.63
C GLY A 51 3.65 -15.34 -0.13
N ALA A 52 4.94 -15.23 0.18
CA ALA A 52 5.40 -15.13 1.55
C ALA A 52 5.08 -13.76 2.16
N VAL A 53 4.67 -13.74 3.43
CA VAL A 53 4.56 -12.52 4.23
C VAL A 53 5.90 -12.25 4.91
N VAL A 54 6.45 -11.04 4.72
CA VAL A 54 7.72 -10.60 5.29
C VAL A 54 7.57 -9.22 5.91
N ILE A 55 8.33 -8.93 6.97
CA ILE A 55 8.28 -7.64 7.67
C ILE A 55 9.54 -6.85 7.34
N ALA A 56 9.39 -5.64 6.83
CA ALA A 56 10.45 -4.68 6.63
C ALA A 56 10.45 -3.65 7.77
N GLU A 57 11.61 -3.48 8.40
CA GLU A 57 11.88 -2.54 9.50
C GLU A 57 12.96 -1.52 9.11
N ASN A 58 13.51 -1.62 7.90
CA ASN A 58 14.51 -0.69 7.36
C ASN A 58 14.55 -0.72 5.82
N GLU A 59 15.20 0.28 5.24
CA GLU A 59 15.33 0.47 3.78
C GLU A 59 15.89 -0.78 3.07
N SER A 60 16.94 -1.40 3.62
CA SER A 60 17.58 -2.55 2.97
C SER A 60 16.67 -3.77 2.90
N GLN A 61 15.89 -4.04 3.95
CA GLN A 61 14.89 -5.11 3.94
C GLN A 61 13.77 -4.80 2.95
N LEU A 62 13.24 -3.58 3.00
CA LEU A 62 12.16 -3.13 2.13
C LEU A 62 12.55 -3.29 0.65
N ALA A 63 13.68 -2.71 0.25
CA ALA A 63 14.18 -2.81 -1.12
C ALA A 63 14.48 -4.26 -1.54
N GLY A 64 15.04 -5.08 -0.63
CA GLY A 64 15.33 -6.48 -0.90
C GLY A 64 14.07 -7.34 -1.09
N TYR A 65 12.98 -7.05 -0.37
CA TYR A 65 11.73 -7.79 -0.47
C TYR A 65 10.84 -7.36 -1.64
N LEU A 66 10.95 -6.11 -2.08
CA LEU A 66 10.20 -5.58 -3.23
C LEU A 66 10.82 -5.92 -4.59
N ALA A 67 12.08 -6.37 -4.62
CA ALA A 67 12.79 -6.68 -5.87
C ALA A 67 12.28 -7.95 -6.58
N GLY A 68 12.25 -7.89 -7.92
CA GLY A 68 11.88 -8.99 -8.81
C GLY A 68 10.41 -9.41 -8.70
N ASP A 69 10.04 -10.54 -9.30
CA ASP A 69 8.62 -10.85 -9.56
C ASP A 69 8.02 -11.92 -8.63
N THR A 70 8.81 -12.42 -7.68
CA THR A 70 8.35 -13.44 -6.73
C THR A 70 7.20 -12.88 -5.89
N PRO A 71 6.01 -13.52 -5.85
CA PRO A 71 4.89 -13.04 -5.05
C PRO A 71 5.26 -12.85 -3.58
N ARG A 72 5.04 -11.65 -3.04
CA ARG A 72 5.29 -11.32 -1.62
C ARG A 72 4.35 -10.26 -1.08
N VAL A 73 3.92 -10.46 0.16
CA VAL A 73 3.32 -9.41 0.99
C VAL A 73 4.42 -8.86 1.90
N VAL A 74 4.78 -7.60 1.69
CA VAL A 74 5.82 -6.87 2.41
C VAL A 74 5.14 -5.92 3.39
N ALA A 75 5.06 -6.34 4.64
CA ALA A 75 4.54 -5.56 5.74
C ALA A 75 5.60 -4.54 6.23
N VAL A 76 5.28 -3.26 6.21
CA VAL A 76 6.16 -2.19 6.72
C VAL A 76 5.78 -1.91 8.16
N ARG A 77 6.78 -1.93 9.07
CA ARG A 77 6.57 -1.58 10.48
C ARG A 77 7.21 -0.23 10.79
N GLY A 78 6.40 0.68 11.33
CA GLY A 78 6.85 1.99 11.77
C GLY A 78 7.45 2.80 10.61
N SER A 79 8.35 3.72 10.95
CA SER A 79 8.93 4.66 10.00
C SER A 79 10.24 4.13 9.39
N ILE A 80 10.31 4.12 8.05
CA ILE A 80 11.53 3.81 7.28
C ILE A 80 11.98 5.08 6.56
N GLU A 81 13.10 5.64 7.03
CA GLU A 81 13.77 6.76 6.34
C GLU A 81 14.60 6.24 5.16
N ILE A 82 14.43 6.86 3.99
CA ILE A 82 15.21 6.58 2.79
C ILE A 82 16.51 7.38 2.84
N SER A 83 17.65 6.68 2.83
CA SER A 83 18.96 7.29 3.04
C SER A 83 19.43 8.20 1.90
N ASP A 84 19.04 7.86 0.68
CA ASP A 84 19.26 8.70 -0.51
C ASP A 84 18.02 9.58 -0.72
N PHE A 85 18.10 10.85 -0.33
CA PHE A 85 16.96 11.76 -0.31
C PHE A 85 16.26 11.82 -1.68
N GLY A 86 14.93 11.67 -1.67
CA GLY A 86 14.08 11.66 -2.85
C GLY A 86 14.07 10.33 -3.62
N ARG A 87 14.88 9.34 -3.24
CA ARG A 87 14.93 8.07 -3.95
C ARG A 87 13.61 7.32 -3.85
N GLU A 88 13.16 6.84 -5.01
CA GLU A 88 12.05 5.91 -5.11
C GLU A 88 12.54 4.46 -5.13
N ILE A 89 12.02 3.64 -4.20
CA ILE A 89 12.31 2.22 -4.15
C ILE A 89 11.57 1.50 -5.30
N PRO A 90 12.28 0.74 -6.16
CA PRO A 90 11.61 -0.08 -7.18
C PRO A 90 10.75 -1.17 -6.54
N ILE A 91 9.53 -1.34 -7.06
CA ILE A 91 8.65 -2.46 -6.75
C ILE A 91 8.51 -3.31 -8.02
N GLY A 92 8.86 -4.59 -7.95
CA GLY A 92 8.63 -5.55 -9.05
C GLY A 92 7.21 -6.12 -9.07
N SER A 93 6.90 -6.96 -10.04
CA SER A 93 5.56 -7.56 -10.19
C SER A 93 5.16 -8.45 -9.01
N ASN A 94 3.85 -8.65 -8.83
CA ASN A 94 3.25 -9.52 -7.80
C ASN A 94 3.64 -9.10 -6.37
N LYS A 95 3.48 -7.82 -6.04
CA LYS A 95 3.81 -7.29 -4.71
C LYS A 95 2.60 -6.69 -4.04
N THR A 96 2.51 -6.91 -2.74
CA THR A 96 1.72 -6.06 -1.85
C THR A 96 2.71 -5.42 -0.89
N VAL A 97 2.89 -4.11 -0.93
CA VAL A 97 3.53 -3.37 0.16
C VAL A 97 2.41 -2.79 1.02
N ILE A 98 2.44 -3.09 2.31
CA ILE A 98 1.34 -2.72 3.21
C ILE A 98 1.89 -2.25 4.56
N GLY A 99 1.46 -1.10 5.04
CA GLY A 99 1.81 -0.66 6.40
C GLY A 99 1.03 -1.41 7.46
N LEU A 100 1.71 -1.74 8.55
CA LEU A 100 1.08 -2.31 9.75
C LEU A 100 0.50 -1.16 10.59
N GLY A 101 -0.82 -1.18 10.86
CA GLY A 101 -1.46 -0.12 11.63
C GLY A 101 -1.49 1.23 10.90
N ASP A 102 -1.61 2.33 11.63
CA ASP A 102 -1.69 3.69 11.09
C ASP A 102 -0.37 4.49 11.23
N ASP A 103 0.70 3.86 11.73
CA ASP A 103 1.99 4.50 12.03
C ASP A 103 3.14 4.08 11.08
N ALA A 104 2.84 3.31 10.04
CA ALA A 104 3.81 2.88 9.05
C ALA A 104 4.10 3.98 8.02
N GLU A 105 5.38 4.34 7.87
CA GLU A 105 5.79 5.46 7.03
C GLU A 105 7.00 5.15 6.14
N ILE A 106 7.03 5.80 4.98
CA ILE A 106 8.21 5.98 4.14
C ILE A 106 8.54 7.47 4.13
N VAL A 107 9.73 7.82 4.62
CA VAL A 107 10.15 9.22 4.82
C VAL A 107 11.33 9.53 3.91
N TYR A 108 11.35 10.73 3.33
CA TYR A 108 12.42 11.23 2.44
C TYR A 108 12.55 10.46 1.12
N GLY A 109 11.54 9.70 0.70
CA GLY A 109 11.55 8.96 -0.57
C GLY A 109 10.17 8.40 -0.92
N GLY A 110 10.13 7.54 -1.93
CA GLY A 110 8.87 7.04 -2.50
C GLY A 110 8.99 5.65 -3.10
N PHE A 111 8.06 5.32 -4.00
CA PHE A 111 8.05 4.06 -4.76
C PHE A 111 7.98 4.29 -6.26
N ARG A 112 8.63 3.42 -7.02
CA ARG A 112 8.50 3.39 -8.48
C ARG A 112 8.16 2.01 -9.01
N ILE A 113 7.19 1.96 -9.91
CA ILE A 113 6.66 0.75 -10.52
C ILE A 113 6.78 0.92 -12.04
N ILE A 114 7.77 0.27 -12.65
CA ILE A 114 8.14 0.53 -14.06
C ILE A 114 8.17 -0.76 -14.87
N SER A 115 7.28 -0.88 -15.86
CA SER A 115 7.10 -2.09 -16.67
C SER A 115 6.68 -3.32 -15.85
N GLU A 116 5.87 -3.11 -14.82
CA GLU A 116 5.46 -4.14 -13.87
C GLU A 116 3.94 -4.34 -13.90
N SER A 117 3.47 -5.40 -13.25
CA SER A 117 2.04 -5.65 -13.10
C SER A 117 1.68 -6.31 -11.79
N ASN A 118 0.40 -6.21 -11.43
CA ASN A 118 -0.15 -6.87 -10.25
C ASN A 118 0.53 -6.37 -8.95
N VAL A 119 0.42 -5.07 -8.68
CA VAL A 119 1.05 -4.42 -7.51
C VAL A 119 0.00 -3.71 -6.67
N ILE A 120 0.10 -3.88 -5.35
CA ILE A 120 -0.70 -3.19 -4.34
C ILE A 120 0.23 -2.36 -3.45
N VAL A 121 -0.06 -1.07 -3.29
CA VAL A 121 0.55 -0.17 -2.29
C VAL A 121 -0.54 0.26 -1.34
N ARG A 122 -0.43 -0.08 -0.06
CA ARG A 122 -1.55 0.08 0.86
C ARG A 122 -1.17 0.53 2.27
N ASN A 123 -2.01 1.34 2.89
CA ASN A 123 -1.93 1.62 4.34
C ASN A 123 -0.62 2.26 4.81
N LEU A 124 -0.10 3.23 4.06
CA LEU A 124 1.22 3.83 4.31
C LEU A 124 1.15 5.34 4.21
N THR A 125 1.87 6.03 5.09
CA THR A 125 2.22 7.44 4.88
C THR A 125 3.51 7.53 4.08
N ILE A 126 3.53 8.28 2.98
CA ILE A 126 4.73 8.55 2.17
C ILE A 126 4.94 10.06 2.16
N ARG A 127 6.06 10.53 2.72
CA ARG A 127 6.21 11.96 2.99
C ARG A 127 7.63 12.51 2.90
N ASP A 128 7.67 13.83 2.76
CA ASP A 128 8.80 14.72 3.06
C ASP A 128 10.02 14.59 2.13
N SER A 129 9.81 14.28 0.84
CA SER A 129 10.85 14.47 -0.17
C SER A 129 10.86 15.86 -0.82
N TYR A 130 10.07 16.81 -0.30
CA TYR A 130 10.01 18.19 -0.79
C TYR A 130 11.37 18.90 -0.75
N VAL A 131 11.68 19.64 -1.83
CA VAL A 131 12.91 20.41 -1.98
C VAL A 131 12.62 21.90 -1.77
N GLU A 132 13.22 22.49 -0.73
CA GLU A 132 13.00 23.90 -0.38
C GLU A 132 13.31 24.84 -1.56
N GLY A 133 12.32 25.67 -1.92
CA GLY A 133 12.43 26.64 -3.01
C GLY A 133 12.16 26.07 -4.40
N ASP A 134 11.81 24.80 -4.52
CA ASP A 134 11.36 24.16 -5.77
C ASP A 134 9.88 23.81 -5.71
N ASP A 135 9.03 24.80 -5.42
CA ASP A 135 7.57 24.61 -5.30
C ASP A 135 6.97 23.95 -6.55
N ASP A 136 7.49 24.27 -7.73
CA ASP A 136 7.05 23.71 -9.00
C ASP A 136 7.53 22.26 -9.23
N GLY A 137 8.44 21.76 -8.39
CA GLY A 137 9.06 20.44 -8.48
C GLY A 137 9.66 20.21 -9.85
N LYS A 138 10.63 21.04 -10.26
CA LYS A 138 11.23 20.98 -11.61
C LYS A 138 12.71 20.72 -11.61
N THR A 139 13.35 20.69 -10.45
CA THR A 139 14.78 20.37 -10.35
C THR A 139 15.04 18.88 -10.24
N GLN A 140 14.10 18.12 -9.69
CA GLN A 140 14.14 16.67 -9.51
C GLN A 140 12.79 16.03 -9.90
N ASP A 141 12.78 14.72 -10.09
CA ASP A 141 11.59 13.89 -10.36
C ASP A 141 11.40 12.97 -9.16
N TYR A 142 11.13 13.55 -7.98
CA TYR A 142 10.95 12.79 -6.73
C TYR A 142 9.47 12.65 -6.44
N ASP A 143 8.87 11.62 -6.99
CA ASP A 143 7.46 11.30 -6.81
C ASP A 143 7.24 10.48 -5.52
N GLY A 144 6.05 10.59 -4.94
CA GLY A 144 5.64 9.68 -3.87
C GLY A 144 5.41 8.26 -4.37
N ILE A 145 4.61 8.13 -5.43
CA ILE A 145 4.43 6.89 -6.18
C ILE A 145 4.47 7.19 -7.69
N GLN A 146 5.53 6.75 -8.35
CA GLN A 146 5.65 6.75 -9.80
C GLN A 146 5.18 5.40 -10.38
N VAL A 147 4.30 5.43 -11.38
CA VAL A 147 3.86 4.26 -12.13
C VAL A 147 4.05 4.49 -13.63
N ASP A 148 5.02 3.82 -14.22
CA ASP A 148 5.30 3.94 -15.66
C ASP A 148 5.11 2.60 -16.37
N ASN A 149 4.39 2.62 -17.50
CA ASN A 149 4.23 1.45 -18.39
C ASN A 149 3.76 0.17 -17.67
N SER A 150 2.93 0.31 -16.63
CA SER A 150 2.56 -0.76 -15.72
C SER A 150 1.04 -0.93 -15.62
N HIS A 151 0.55 -2.12 -15.31
CA HIS A 151 -0.90 -2.35 -15.26
C HIS A 151 -1.37 -3.21 -14.10
N HIS A 152 -2.67 -3.12 -13.77
CA HIS A 152 -3.26 -3.79 -12.60
C HIS A 152 -2.54 -3.35 -11.32
N ILE A 153 -2.72 -2.06 -11.03
CA ILE A 153 -2.09 -1.37 -9.89
C ILE A 153 -3.19 -0.86 -8.97
N TRP A 154 -3.04 -1.13 -7.68
CA TRP A 154 -3.96 -0.64 -6.67
C TRP A 154 -3.23 0.12 -5.57
N ILE A 155 -3.59 1.40 -5.42
CA ILE A 155 -3.06 2.28 -4.38
C ILE A 155 -4.22 2.59 -3.43
N ASP A 156 -4.11 2.19 -2.17
CA ASP A 156 -5.26 2.18 -1.25
C ASP A 156 -4.91 2.58 0.17
N HIS A 157 -5.74 3.36 0.87
CA HIS A 157 -5.45 3.76 2.27
C HIS A 157 -4.05 4.38 2.46
N VAL A 158 -3.52 5.08 1.46
CA VAL A 158 -2.22 5.76 1.59
C VAL A 158 -2.43 7.22 1.95
N HIS A 159 -1.47 7.81 2.65
CA HIS A 159 -1.38 9.26 2.83
C HIS A 159 -0.10 9.76 2.17
N LEU A 160 -0.22 10.60 1.14
CA LEU A 160 0.93 11.20 0.47
C LEU A 160 0.95 12.70 0.71
N THR A 161 2.10 13.23 1.12
CA THR A 161 2.22 14.65 1.44
C THR A 161 3.65 15.18 1.31
N ARG A 162 3.80 16.45 0.91
CA ARG A 162 5.08 17.18 0.85
C ARG A 162 6.19 16.41 0.10
N MET A 163 5.91 16.03 -1.15
CA MET A 163 6.88 15.36 -2.04
C MET A 163 7.66 16.35 -2.91
N GLY A 164 8.62 15.88 -3.70
CA GLY A 164 9.46 16.74 -4.55
C GLY A 164 8.85 17.13 -5.90
N ASP A 165 8.28 16.18 -6.66
CA ASP A 165 7.50 16.45 -7.89
C ASP A 165 6.01 16.16 -7.67
N GLY A 166 5.53 14.95 -7.96
CA GLY A 166 4.15 14.54 -7.82
C GLY A 166 3.90 13.77 -6.53
N LEU A 167 2.67 13.77 -6.00
CA LEU A 167 2.34 12.73 -5.00
C LEU A 167 2.21 11.38 -5.74
N ILE A 168 1.43 11.35 -6.81
CA ILE A 168 1.28 10.19 -7.68
C ILE A 168 1.38 10.62 -9.15
N ASP A 169 2.24 9.95 -9.90
CA ASP A 169 2.39 10.15 -11.34
C ASP A 169 2.16 8.81 -12.07
N LEU A 170 1.19 8.78 -12.98
CA LEU A 170 0.82 7.61 -13.78
C LEU A 170 1.11 7.88 -15.26
N ARG A 171 2.09 7.20 -15.85
CA ARG A 171 2.68 7.59 -17.14
C ARG A 171 3.01 6.42 -18.07
N GLY A 172 3.32 6.76 -19.31
CA GLY A 172 3.86 5.82 -20.31
C GLY A 172 2.80 4.95 -20.98
N ALA A 173 3.06 4.51 -22.21
CA ALA A 173 2.09 3.84 -23.07
C ALA A 173 1.57 2.51 -22.51
N GLY A 174 2.31 1.84 -21.62
CA GLY A 174 1.89 0.58 -21.00
C GLY A 174 0.96 0.73 -19.78
N LEU A 175 0.63 1.97 -19.35
CA LEU A 175 -0.25 2.21 -18.21
C LEU A 175 -1.68 1.75 -18.49
N ASP A 176 -2.24 0.85 -17.68
CA ASP A 176 -3.66 0.48 -17.78
C ASP A 176 -4.19 -0.17 -16.48
N TYR A 177 -5.50 -0.18 -16.27
CA TYR A 177 -6.14 -0.85 -15.12
C TYR A 177 -5.60 -0.42 -13.75
N VAL A 178 -5.73 0.87 -13.43
CA VAL A 178 -5.29 1.44 -12.14
C VAL A 178 -6.50 1.87 -11.30
N THR A 179 -6.46 1.57 -9.99
CA THR A 179 -7.39 2.12 -9.00
C THR A 179 -6.59 2.83 -7.90
N ILE A 180 -7.04 4.03 -7.54
CA ILE A 180 -6.64 4.74 -6.32
C ILE A 180 -7.87 4.87 -5.43
N SER A 181 -7.79 4.41 -4.18
CA SER A 181 -8.95 4.39 -3.29
C SER A 181 -8.64 4.75 -1.85
N ASN A 182 -9.63 5.29 -1.13
CA ASN A 182 -9.56 5.50 0.33
C ASN A 182 -8.29 6.22 0.79
N SER A 183 -7.72 7.11 -0.02
CA SER A 183 -6.40 7.69 0.22
C SER A 183 -6.48 9.17 0.58
N ILE A 184 -5.42 9.71 1.16
CA ILE A 184 -5.26 11.15 1.45
C ILE A 184 -4.12 11.67 0.59
N LEU A 185 -4.37 12.74 -0.15
CA LEU A 185 -3.38 13.47 -0.94
C LEU A 185 -3.37 14.92 -0.46
N SER A 186 -2.31 15.35 0.23
CA SER A 186 -2.34 16.64 0.93
C SER A 186 -1.07 17.49 0.87
N GLU A 187 -1.24 18.80 1.10
CA GLU A 187 -0.15 19.78 1.28
C GLU A 187 0.90 19.72 0.16
N HIS A 188 0.45 19.87 -1.09
CA HIS A 188 1.33 19.65 -2.24
C HIS A 188 0.95 20.44 -3.48
N ASN A 189 1.92 20.78 -4.33
CA ASN A 189 1.64 21.50 -5.58
C ASN A 189 0.91 20.59 -6.59
N LYS A 190 1.52 19.46 -6.97
CA LYS A 190 1.06 18.59 -8.07
C LYS A 190 0.57 17.25 -7.52
N ALA A 191 -0.71 17.13 -7.17
CA ALA A 191 -1.19 15.95 -6.45
C ALA A 191 -1.13 14.67 -7.29
N LEU A 192 -1.79 14.64 -8.45
CA LEU A 192 -2.02 13.41 -9.21
C LEU A 192 -2.01 13.67 -10.72
N GLY A 193 -0.89 13.38 -11.36
CA GLY A 193 -0.73 13.41 -12.81
C GLY A 193 -1.10 12.08 -13.45
N VAL A 194 -1.92 12.10 -14.50
CA VAL A 194 -2.25 10.89 -15.27
C VAL A 194 -2.08 11.17 -16.77
N GLY A 195 -1.34 10.30 -17.45
CA GLY A 195 -1.22 10.27 -18.90
C GLY A 195 0.14 10.74 -19.40
N TRP A 196 0.13 11.75 -20.28
CA TRP A 196 1.26 12.11 -21.17
C TRP A 196 1.69 10.97 -22.11
N THR A 197 0.70 10.38 -22.74
CA THR A 197 0.85 9.34 -23.77
C THR A 197 -0.03 9.68 -24.98
N ASP A 198 0.29 9.13 -26.15
CA ASP A 198 -0.59 9.15 -27.33
C ASP A 198 -1.69 8.09 -27.24
N ASP A 199 -1.58 7.12 -26.32
CA ASP A 199 -2.62 6.11 -26.07
C ASP A 199 -3.78 6.71 -25.29
N THR A 200 -4.98 6.65 -25.86
CA THR A 200 -6.22 7.21 -25.28
C THR A 200 -7.07 6.19 -24.51
N ASN A 201 -6.61 4.93 -24.42
CA ASN A 201 -7.40 3.82 -23.84
C ASN A 201 -6.96 3.42 -22.43
N GLN A 202 -6.03 4.14 -21.81
CA GLN A 202 -5.57 3.84 -20.46
C GLN A 202 -6.68 4.07 -19.45
N LYS A 203 -6.91 3.12 -18.53
CA LYS A 203 -8.06 3.14 -17.62
C LYS A 203 -7.64 3.40 -16.17
N VAL A 204 -8.21 4.45 -15.58
CA VAL A 204 -7.92 4.85 -14.19
C VAL A 204 -9.22 5.12 -13.43
N THR A 205 -9.33 4.57 -12.22
CA THR A 205 -10.41 4.85 -11.27
C THR A 205 -9.83 5.52 -10.03
N ILE A 206 -10.49 6.57 -9.55
CA ILE A 206 -10.15 7.20 -8.27
C ILE A 206 -11.44 7.37 -7.46
N HIS A 207 -11.45 6.85 -6.24
CA HIS A 207 -12.63 6.94 -5.38
C HIS A 207 -12.35 7.05 -3.89
N HIS A 208 -13.28 7.62 -3.13
CA HIS A 208 -13.19 7.73 -1.67
C HIS A 208 -11.88 8.36 -1.19
N THR A 209 -11.27 9.20 -2.05
CA THR A 209 -9.98 9.84 -1.79
C THR A 209 -10.23 11.27 -1.32
N TRP A 210 -9.53 11.66 -0.26
CA TRP A 210 -9.50 13.03 0.24
C TRP A 210 -8.30 13.77 -0.36
N ILE A 211 -8.56 14.80 -1.14
CA ILE A 211 -7.52 15.64 -1.75
C ILE A 211 -7.66 17.04 -1.17
N HIS A 212 -6.68 17.50 -0.39
CA HIS A 212 -6.83 18.79 0.29
C HIS A 212 -5.53 19.58 0.44
N ASP A 213 -5.63 20.90 0.57
CA ASP A 213 -4.48 21.81 0.69
C ASP A 213 -3.49 21.65 -0.49
N THR A 214 -4.01 21.44 -1.70
CA THR A 214 -3.20 21.27 -2.90
C THR A 214 -3.32 22.44 -3.88
N HIS A 215 -2.37 22.55 -4.80
CA HIS A 215 -2.47 23.56 -5.85
C HIS A 215 -3.22 23.05 -7.09
N GLN A 216 -2.73 21.98 -7.72
CA GLN A 216 -3.17 21.52 -9.04
C GLN A 216 -3.02 20.01 -9.23
N ARG A 217 -3.59 19.51 -10.35
CA ARG A 217 -3.62 18.09 -10.74
C ARG A 217 -4.38 17.22 -9.74
N ASN A 218 -5.66 17.49 -9.50
CA ASN A 218 -6.44 16.83 -8.44
C ASN A 218 -7.64 15.98 -8.93
N PRO A 219 -7.52 15.07 -9.93
CA PRO A 219 -6.39 14.73 -10.79
C PRO A 219 -6.32 15.57 -12.07
N ALA A 220 -5.20 15.49 -12.79
CA ALA A 220 -5.13 15.87 -14.20
C ALA A 220 -5.17 14.62 -15.10
N PHE A 221 -6.31 14.39 -15.78
CA PHE A 221 -6.52 13.26 -16.67
C PHE A 221 -6.23 13.65 -18.12
N ASP A 222 -5.13 13.15 -18.67
CA ASP A 222 -4.71 13.38 -20.05
C ASP A 222 -4.76 12.09 -20.88
N ASN A 223 -5.54 12.08 -21.97
CA ASN A 223 -5.65 10.92 -22.86
C ASN A 223 -5.99 9.60 -22.11
N VAL A 224 -6.88 9.64 -21.12
CA VAL A 224 -7.30 8.44 -20.38
C VAL A 224 -8.81 8.28 -20.31
N ILE A 225 -9.25 7.06 -20.04
CA ILE A 225 -10.59 6.71 -19.59
C ILE A 225 -10.58 6.79 -18.06
N GLY A 226 -11.14 7.87 -17.52
CA GLY A 226 -11.10 8.18 -16.08
C GLY A 226 -12.48 8.08 -15.42
N HIS A 227 -12.60 7.26 -14.38
CA HIS A 227 -13.76 7.28 -13.48
C HIS A 227 -13.37 7.93 -12.15
N PHE A 228 -14.05 9.01 -11.78
CA PHE A 228 -13.77 9.80 -10.59
C PHE A 228 -15.04 9.89 -9.73
N TYR A 229 -15.15 9.10 -8.66
CA TYR A 229 -16.39 9.06 -7.90
C TYR A 229 -16.23 9.03 -6.38
N ASN A 230 -17.21 9.58 -5.66
CA ASN A 230 -17.22 9.63 -4.19
C ASN A 230 -15.90 10.20 -3.61
N ASN A 231 -15.32 11.27 -4.19
CA ASN A 231 -14.11 11.91 -3.64
C ASN A 231 -14.45 13.21 -2.91
N LEU A 232 -13.58 13.62 -1.99
CA LEU A 232 -13.65 14.90 -1.28
C LEU A 232 -12.44 15.75 -1.68
N LEU A 233 -12.69 16.95 -2.20
CA LEU A 233 -11.68 17.90 -2.62
C LEU A 233 -11.86 19.20 -1.85
N GLU A 234 -10.84 19.61 -1.10
CA GLU A 234 -10.92 20.77 -0.20
C GLU A 234 -9.73 21.72 -0.37
N ASP A 235 -9.98 23.02 -0.27
CA ASP A 235 -8.92 24.04 -0.17
C ASP A 235 -7.89 24.00 -1.33
N ILE A 236 -8.40 23.87 -2.56
CA ILE A 236 -7.57 23.74 -3.75
C ILE A 236 -7.39 25.09 -4.44
N SER A 237 -6.12 25.52 -4.55
CA SER A 237 -5.75 26.88 -4.97
C SER A 237 -5.59 27.08 -6.49
N SER A 238 -5.88 26.09 -7.33
CA SER A 238 -5.94 26.26 -8.80
C SER A 238 -7.17 25.60 -9.44
N TYR A 239 -7.21 24.26 -9.46
CA TYR A 239 -8.32 23.48 -10.00
C TYR A 239 -8.40 22.09 -9.35
N GLY A 240 -9.61 21.57 -9.20
CA GLY A 240 -9.89 20.20 -8.75
C GLY A 240 -9.59 19.21 -9.86
N LEU A 241 -10.59 18.89 -10.67
CA LEU A 241 -10.48 17.89 -11.73
C LEU A 241 -10.16 18.55 -13.10
N ASN A 242 -9.12 18.07 -13.79
CA ASN A 242 -8.72 18.54 -15.12
C ASN A 242 -8.71 17.42 -16.18
N PRO A 243 -9.85 17.16 -16.84
CA PRO A 243 -9.92 16.37 -18.07
C PRO A 243 -9.34 17.15 -19.25
N ARG A 244 -8.34 16.59 -19.92
CA ARG A 244 -7.65 17.23 -21.05
C ARG A 244 -7.25 16.23 -22.14
N GLY A 245 -6.67 16.74 -23.22
CA GLY A 245 -6.35 15.93 -24.39
C GLY A 245 -7.61 15.26 -24.94
N SER A 246 -7.54 13.98 -25.25
CA SER A 246 -8.65 13.13 -25.71
C SER A 246 -9.26 12.30 -24.58
N ALA A 247 -9.10 12.72 -23.31
CA ALA A 247 -9.63 11.98 -22.17
C ALA A 247 -11.16 11.82 -22.24
N GLN A 248 -11.65 10.70 -21.71
CA GLN A 248 -13.05 10.41 -21.47
C GLN A 248 -13.25 10.27 -19.97
N VAL A 249 -13.91 11.24 -19.34
CA VAL A 249 -14.01 11.31 -17.88
C VAL A 249 -15.47 11.33 -17.42
N VAL A 250 -15.76 10.49 -16.44
CA VAL A 250 -17.02 10.41 -15.72
C VAL A 250 -16.76 10.79 -14.27
N SER A 251 -17.39 11.87 -13.79
CA SER A 251 -17.27 12.40 -12.43
C SER A 251 -18.59 12.22 -11.69
N GLU A 252 -18.63 11.45 -10.60
CA GLU A 252 -19.89 11.09 -9.94
C GLU A 252 -19.85 11.23 -8.41
N ASN A 253 -20.84 11.93 -7.84
CA ASN A 253 -21.00 12.11 -6.40
C ASN A 253 -19.74 12.59 -5.65
N ASN A 254 -18.93 13.46 -6.25
CA ASN A 254 -17.78 14.07 -5.57
C ASN A 254 -18.20 15.37 -4.85
N ILE A 255 -17.50 15.72 -3.77
CA ILE A 255 -17.64 17.01 -3.09
C ILE A 255 -16.42 17.86 -3.39
N PHE A 256 -16.64 19.07 -3.90
CA PHE A 256 -15.62 20.11 -4.07
C PHE A 256 -15.97 21.28 -3.14
N ASP A 257 -15.17 21.54 -2.12
CA ASP A 257 -15.35 22.67 -1.20
C ASP A 257 -14.12 23.60 -1.24
N ASN A 258 -14.36 24.90 -1.40
CA ASN A 258 -13.30 25.90 -1.53
C ASN A 258 -12.25 25.58 -2.62
N VAL A 259 -12.71 25.11 -3.77
CA VAL A 259 -11.87 24.81 -4.95
C VAL A 259 -12.00 25.95 -5.96
N ILE A 260 -10.90 26.65 -6.27
CA ILE A 260 -10.94 27.83 -7.17
C ILE A 260 -11.64 27.52 -8.50
N ARG A 261 -11.36 26.35 -9.08
CA ARG A 261 -12.10 25.79 -10.21
C ARG A 261 -12.41 24.32 -9.93
N GLY A 262 -13.65 23.99 -9.57
CA GLY A 262 -14.06 22.59 -9.37
C GLY A 262 -13.64 21.71 -10.54
N TYR A 263 -13.86 22.21 -11.77
CA TYR A 263 -13.40 21.60 -13.01
C TYR A 263 -12.59 22.57 -13.88
N LEU A 264 -11.60 22.03 -14.57
CA LEU A 264 -10.90 22.66 -15.69
C LEU A 264 -10.93 21.68 -16.88
N VAL A 265 -12.01 21.65 -17.66
CA VAL A 265 -12.10 20.75 -18.83
C VAL A 265 -11.57 21.47 -20.06
N GLU A 266 -10.64 20.83 -20.78
CA GLU A 266 -10.07 21.35 -22.02
C GLU A 266 -10.84 20.91 -23.28
N ASP A 267 -10.64 21.64 -24.37
CA ASP A 267 -11.52 21.60 -25.55
C ASP A 267 -11.64 20.25 -26.28
N ASN A 268 -10.74 19.29 -26.07
CA ASN A 268 -10.80 18.00 -26.78
C ASN A 268 -11.33 16.85 -25.88
N ALA A 269 -11.46 17.09 -24.58
CA ALA A 269 -11.89 16.07 -23.63
C ALA A 269 -13.41 15.86 -23.70
N GLN A 270 -13.83 14.62 -23.40
CA GLN A 270 -15.21 14.27 -23.13
C GLN A 270 -15.42 14.18 -21.63
N PHE A 271 -16.46 14.84 -21.13
CA PHE A 271 -16.67 14.98 -19.70
C PHE A 271 -18.16 15.03 -19.35
N VAL A 272 -18.53 14.27 -18.32
CA VAL A 272 -19.81 14.37 -17.63
C VAL A 272 -19.60 14.41 -16.12
N ALA A 273 -20.42 15.20 -15.43
CA ALA A 273 -20.49 15.24 -13.98
C ALA A 273 -21.93 14.95 -13.54
N ASN A 274 -22.14 13.94 -12.69
CA ASN A 274 -23.44 13.54 -12.17
C ASN A 274 -23.40 13.55 -10.63
N GLY A 275 -24.28 14.31 -9.98
CA GLY A 275 -24.39 14.28 -8.51
C GLY A 275 -23.24 14.95 -7.74
N ASP A 276 -22.21 15.46 -8.42
CA ASP A 276 -21.15 16.27 -7.81
C ASP A 276 -21.72 17.53 -7.12
N VAL A 277 -21.16 17.86 -5.96
CA VAL A 277 -21.55 19.02 -5.13
C VAL A 277 -20.39 20.01 -5.09
N LEU A 278 -20.65 21.25 -5.54
CA LEU A 278 -19.67 22.34 -5.53
C LEU A 278 -20.07 23.39 -4.50
N ILE A 279 -19.26 23.54 -3.45
CA ILE A 279 -19.43 24.46 -2.33
C ILE A 279 -18.31 25.49 -2.41
N ASN A 280 -18.63 26.78 -2.41
CA ASN A 280 -17.64 27.87 -2.51
C ASN A 280 -16.65 27.72 -3.68
N SER A 281 -17.02 26.97 -4.71
CA SER A 281 -16.11 26.53 -5.76
C SER A 281 -16.54 27.10 -7.09
N GLY A 282 -15.57 27.55 -7.90
CA GLY A 282 -15.85 28.06 -9.23
C GLY A 282 -16.21 26.93 -10.20
N SER A 283 -17.16 27.14 -11.11
CA SER A 283 -17.37 26.27 -12.28
C SER A 283 -18.17 26.99 -13.37
N PRO A 284 -17.82 26.81 -14.66
CA PRO A 284 -18.74 27.14 -15.75
C PRO A 284 -19.11 25.96 -16.68
N LEU A 285 -18.80 24.70 -16.38
CA LEU A 285 -18.85 23.65 -17.41
C LEU A 285 -20.25 23.14 -17.78
N ARG A 286 -20.39 22.80 -19.07
CA ARG A 286 -21.51 22.08 -19.68
C ARG A 286 -21.01 20.69 -20.07
N PRO A 287 -21.72 19.60 -19.73
CA PRO A 287 -21.39 18.27 -20.21
C PRO A 287 -21.07 18.29 -21.72
N ARG A 288 -20.00 17.60 -22.12
CA ARG A 288 -19.53 17.60 -23.51
C ARG A 288 -19.16 16.19 -23.94
N GLY A 289 -19.66 15.82 -25.11
CA GLY A 289 -19.50 14.47 -25.64
C GLY A 289 -20.35 13.44 -24.88
N THR A 290 -20.06 12.19 -25.14
CA THR A 290 -20.66 11.04 -24.46
C THR A 290 -19.50 10.12 -24.11
N PRO A 291 -18.92 10.26 -22.89
CA PRO A 291 -17.82 9.41 -22.48
C PRO A 291 -18.31 7.96 -22.30
N PHE A 292 -17.43 7.09 -21.81
CA PHE A 292 -17.75 5.71 -21.46
C PHE A 292 -18.77 5.57 -20.31
N SER A 293 -19.27 4.35 -20.12
CA SER A 293 -20.08 3.94 -18.96
C SER A 293 -19.23 3.08 -18.03
N PRO A 294 -18.97 3.49 -16.77
CA PRO A 294 -18.16 2.70 -15.84
C PRO A 294 -18.72 1.30 -15.57
N SER A 295 -20.05 1.17 -15.52
CA SER A 295 -20.74 -0.12 -15.32
C SER A 295 -20.54 -1.12 -16.46
N ASP A 296 -20.01 -0.70 -17.61
CA ASP A 296 -19.64 -1.62 -18.69
C ASP A 296 -18.36 -2.41 -18.33
N TYR A 297 -17.61 -1.96 -17.32
CA TYR A 297 -16.31 -2.53 -16.93
C TYR A 297 -16.35 -3.22 -15.56
N TYR A 298 -17.02 -2.64 -14.56
CA TYR A 298 -17.10 -3.18 -13.21
C TYR A 298 -18.34 -2.69 -12.46
N ASP A 299 -18.73 -3.43 -11.43
CA ASP A 299 -19.78 -3.03 -10.50
C ASP A 299 -19.24 -2.01 -9.48
N TYR A 300 -20.05 -1.01 -9.14
CA TYR A 300 -19.74 -0.02 -8.10
C TYR A 300 -21.04 0.57 -7.52
N THR A 301 -20.92 1.24 -6.38
CA THR A 301 -22.02 1.95 -5.73
C THR A 301 -21.61 3.38 -5.44
N LEU A 302 -22.53 4.32 -5.66
CA LEU A 302 -22.34 5.72 -5.29
C LEU A 302 -22.90 5.95 -3.88
N ASP A 303 -22.14 6.69 -3.09
CA ASP A 303 -22.53 7.03 -1.73
C ASP A 303 -23.33 8.34 -1.74
N PRO A 304 -24.27 8.52 -0.80
CA PRO A 304 -24.97 9.78 -0.65
C PRO A 304 -24.02 10.93 -0.31
N THR A 305 -24.09 12.03 -1.06
CA THR A 305 -23.20 13.18 -0.88
C THR A 305 -23.46 13.98 0.40
N ASP A 306 -24.56 13.72 1.11
CA ASP A 306 -24.87 14.35 2.40
C ASP A 306 -24.11 13.72 3.58
N THR A 307 -23.69 12.46 3.47
CA THR A 307 -22.84 11.77 4.48
C THR A 307 -21.40 11.58 4.03
N LEU A 308 -21.13 11.75 2.73
CA LEU A 308 -19.86 11.38 2.11
C LEU A 308 -18.64 12.07 2.73
N ARG A 309 -18.72 13.36 3.08
CA ARG A 309 -17.59 14.07 3.70
C ARG A 309 -17.10 13.38 4.97
N GLU A 310 -18.03 13.12 5.90
CA GLU A 310 -17.72 12.49 7.18
C GLU A 310 -17.17 11.08 6.97
N GLN A 311 -17.73 10.34 6.00
CA GLN A 311 -17.25 9.01 5.64
C GLN A 311 -15.83 9.04 5.09
N ILE A 312 -15.50 9.95 4.18
CA ILE A 312 -14.15 10.04 3.61
C ILE A 312 -13.14 10.46 4.67
N MET A 313 -13.43 11.49 5.47
CA MET A 313 -12.50 11.97 6.50
C MET A 313 -12.22 10.90 7.57
N ALA A 314 -13.18 10.01 7.84
CA ALA A 314 -13.02 8.94 8.83
C ALA A 314 -12.27 7.71 8.27
N ASN A 315 -12.41 7.41 6.97
CA ASN A 315 -11.96 6.13 6.41
C ASN A 315 -10.82 6.25 5.40
N SER A 316 -10.42 7.46 5.00
CA SER A 316 -9.28 7.66 4.10
C SER A 316 -7.94 7.65 4.84
N GLY A 317 -6.88 7.27 4.13
CA GLY A 317 -5.51 7.19 4.65
C GLY A 317 -5.25 5.93 5.48
N PRO A 318 -4.09 5.84 6.15
CA PRO A 318 -3.74 4.68 6.97
C PRO A 318 -4.73 4.43 8.11
N GLN A 319 -4.98 3.15 8.40
CA GLN A 319 -5.96 2.67 9.37
C GLN A 319 -5.34 1.63 10.30
N THR A 320 -5.70 1.67 11.59
CA THR A 320 -5.24 0.70 12.58
C THR A 320 -5.69 -0.74 12.28
N SER A 321 -6.81 -0.89 11.57
CA SER A 321 -7.42 -2.19 11.21
C SER A 321 -6.92 -2.75 9.88
N VAL A 322 -6.06 -2.02 9.16
CA VAL A 322 -5.48 -2.46 7.88
C VAL A 322 -4.03 -2.92 8.11
N GLY A 323 -3.59 -3.88 7.28
CA GLY A 323 -2.26 -4.47 7.43
C GLY A 323 -2.12 -5.33 8.67
N VAL A 324 -3.22 -5.79 9.26
CA VAL A 324 -3.19 -6.69 10.40
C VAL A 324 -2.55 -8.02 10.01
N LEU A 325 -1.55 -8.47 10.78
CA LEU A 325 -0.92 -9.76 10.56
C LEU A 325 -1.88 -10.89 10.93
N PRO A 326 -1.98 -11.95 10.11
CA PRO A 326 -2.84 -13.08 10.43
C PRO A 326 -2.32 -13.81 11.68
N ILE A 327 -3.15 -13.88 12.72
CA ILE A 327 -2.86 -14.65 13.95
C ILE A 327 -3.80 -15.85 14.00
N ALA A 328 -3.26 -17.05 14.21
CA ALA A 328 -4.10 -18.23 14.35
C ALA A 328 -5.03 -18.08 15.57
N GLY A 329 -6.34 -18.19 15.35
CA GLY A 329 -7.35 -17.99 16.40
C GLY A 329 -7.92 -16.57 16.47
N ASP A 330 -7.38 -15.62 15.72
CA ASP A 330 -7.95 -14.28 15.51
C ASP A 330 -9.01 -14.38 14.41
N TYR A 331 -10.25 -14.62 14.83
CA TYR A 331 -11.39 -14.91 13.98
C TYR A 331 -12.17 -13.68 13.55
N ASN A 332 -11.90 -12.51 14.13
CA ASN A 332 -12.40 -11.23 13.62
C ASN A 332 -11.35 -10.45 12.79
N ALA A 333 -10.12 -10.97 12.72
CA ALA A 333 -8.97 -10.37 12.03
C ALA A 333 -8.59 -8.97 12.54
N ASP A 334 -8.75 -8.72 13.84
CA ASP A 334 -8.44 -7.44 14.48
C ASP A 334 -7.00 -7.34 15.02
N GLY A 335 -6.23 -8.42 14.90
CA GLY A 335 -4.82 -8.47 15.29
C GLY A 335 -4.61 -8.90 16.73
N SER A 336 -5.66 -9.37 17.40
CA SER A 336 -5.62 -9.97 18.74
C SER A 336 -6.38 -11.29 18.76
N VAL A 337 -5.99 -12.19 19.66
CA VAL A 337 -6.76 -13.41 19.95
C VAL A 337 -7.38 -13.25 21.34
N ASP A 338 -8.64 -12.87 21.40
CA ASP A 338 -9.34 -12.53 22.63
C ASP A 338 -10.80 -13.05 22.69
N ALA A 339 -11.60 -12.51 23.62
CA ALA A 339 -12.97 -12.98 23.80
C ALA A 339 -13.91 -12.64 22.63
N ALA A 340 -13.59 -11.63 21.81
CA ALA A 340 -14.35 -11.28 20.61
C ALA A 340 -14.26 -12.42 19.57
N ASP A 341 -13.09 -13.01 19.37
CA ASP A 341 -12.91 -14.15 18.46
C ASP A 341 -13.75 -15.35 18.85
N PHE A 342 -13.86 -15.61 20.15
CA PHE A 342 -14.71 -16.66 20.66
C PHE A 342 -16.18 -16.45 20.25
N THR A 343 -16.65 -15.20 20.24
CA THR A 343 -18.01 -14.90 19.79
C THR A 343 -18.17 -15.15 18.29
N VAL A 344 -17.18 -14.77 17.45
CA VAL A 344 -17.23 -15.05 16.01
C VAL A 344 -17.21 -16.55 15.72
N TRP A 345 -16.34 -17.32 16.39
CA TRP A 345 -16.32 -18.79 16.27
C TRP A 345 -17.66 -19.41 16.67
N ARG A 346 -18.19 -19.03 17.84
CA ARG A 346 -19.42 -19.60 18.38
C ARG A 346 -20.60 -19.36 17.45
N ASP A 347 -20.69 -18.17 16.87
CA ASP A 347 -21.81 -17.77 16.03
C ASP A 347 -21.78 -18.47 14.65
N ARG A 348 -20.62 -19.03 14.26
CA ARG A 348 -20.43 -19.82 13.01
C ARG A 348 -20.27 -21.32 13.23
N LEU A 349 -20.57 -21.82 14.43
CA LEU A 349 -20.39 -23.23 14.78
C LEU A 349 -21.20 -24.14 13.84
N GLY A 350 -20.53 -25.10 13.19
CA GLY A 350 -21.13 -26.03 12.22
C GLY A 350 -21.11 -25.55 10.76
N GLU A 351 -20.61 -24.35 10.47
CA GLU A 351 -20.40 -23.89 9.09
C GLU A 351 -19.27 -24.69 8.37
N PRO A 352 -19.24 -24.70 7.03
CA PRO A 352 -18.16 -25.32 6.27
C PRO A 352 -16.77 -24.73 6.56
N ALA A 353 -15.73 -25.45 6.17
CA ALA A 353 -14.35 -24.95 6.25
C ALA A 353 -14.18 -23.63 5.47
N GLY A 354 -13.36 -22.72 6.00
CA GLY A 354 -13.10 -21.41 5.38
C GLY A 354 -14.10 -20.31 5.75
N ALA A 355 -15.04 -20.59 6.66
CA ALA A 355 -15.99 -19.58 7.13
C ALA A 355 -15.43 -18.62 8.20
N LEU A 356 -14.27 -18.93 8.79
CA LEU A 356 -13.57 -18.08 9.75
C LEU A 356 -12.28 -17.52 9.11
N PRO A 357 -12.00 -16.21 9.27
CA PRO A 357 -10.66 -15.65 9.06
C PRO A 357 -9.60 -16.41 9.85
N ASN A 358 -8.36 -16.46 9.35
CA ASN A 358 -7.20 -17.06 10.05
C ASN A 358 -7.43 -18.50 10.59
N ASP A 359 -8.37 -19.25 10.01
CA ASP A 359 -8.57 -20.67 10.32
C ASP A 359 -7.56 -21.55 9.59
N ALA A 360 -6.56 -22.02 10.34
CA ALA A 360 -5.54 -22.93 9.83
C ALA A 360 -5.96 -24.42 9.83
N SER A 361 -7.15 -24.76 10.36
CA SER A 361 -7.56 -26.17 10.51
C SER A 361 -8.07 -26.80 9.22
N GLY A 362 -8.65 -26.00 8.32
CA GLY A 362 -9.27 -26.47 7.08
C GLY A 362 -10.43 -27.47 7.29
N GLN A 363 -11.04 -27.46 8.47
CA GLN A 363 -12.17 -28.33 8.84
C GLN A 363 -13.47 -27.51 8.97
N PRO A 364 -14.66 -28.13 8.93
CA PRO A 364 -15.89 -27.47 9.36
C PRO A 364 -15.72 -26.87 10.76
N ILE A 365 -16.40 -25.74 11.02
CA ILE A 365 -16.19 -24.94 12.22
C ILE A 365 -16.64 -25.72 13.46
N GLY A 366 -15.71 -26.00 14.39
CA GLY A 366 -15.94 -26.84 15.55
C GLY A 366 -14.80 -26.82 16.59
N ASP A 367 -14.62 -27.94 17.28
CA ASP A 367 -13.62 -28.10 18.34
C ASP A 367 -12.16 -27.82 17.91
N PRO A 368 -11.71 -28.14 16.66
CA PRO A 368 -10.36 -27.82 16.23
C PRO A 368 -10.07 -26.32 16.27
N GLN A 369 -10.99 -25.48 15.81
CA GLN A 369 -10.87 -24.02 15.85
C GLN A 369 -10.90 -23.51 17.30
N LEU A 370 -11.80 -24.04 18.13
CA LEU A 370 -11.83 -23.68 19.55
C LEU A 370 -10.51 -23.97 20.26
N GLN A 371 -9.84 -25.07 19.89
CA GLN A 371 -8.52 -25.40 20.43
C GLN A 371 -7.45 -24.41 19.96
N VAL A 372 -7.45 -24.06 18.67
CA VAL A 372 -6.54 -23.03 18.12
C VAL A 372 -6.71 -21.69 18.85
N TRP A 373 -7.95 -21.25 19.06
CA TRP A 373 -8.22 -20.03 19.83
C TRP A 373 -7.68 -20.11 21.26
N ARG A 374 -7.89 -21.23 21.97
CA ARG A 374 -7.37 -21.42 23.33
C ARG A 374 -5.86 -21.39 23.40
N ASP A 375 -5.19 -22.01 22.44
CA ASP A 375 -3.73 -22.11 22.40
C ASP A 375 -3.07 -20.76 22.11
N ASN A 376 -3.80 -19.84 21.45
CA ASN A 376 -3.30 -18.52 21.08
C ASN A 376 -3.95 -17.38 21.90
N PHE A 377 -4.83 -17.66 22.86
CA PHE A 377 -5.51 -16.61 23.63
C PHE A 377 -4.51 -15.67 24.31
N GLY A 378 -4.68 -14.37 24.08
CA GLY A 378 -3.80 -13.30 24.53
C GLY A 378 -2.61 -13.02 23.61
N GLN A 379 -2.44 -13.75 22.50
CA GLN A 379 -1.55 -13.33 21.43
C GLN A 379 -2.11 -12.07 20.76
N ASN A 380 -1.22 -11.19 20.33
CA ASN A 380 -1.57 -10.04 19.52
C ASN A 380 -0.40 -9.67 18.61
N GLN A 381 -0.66 -8.79 17.65
CA GLN A 381 0.31 -8.37 16.67
C GLN A 381 1.57 -7.80 17.35
N GLU A 382 1.44 -6.93 18.37
CA GLU A 382 2.59 -6.38 19.09
C GLU A 382 3.51 -7.47 19.69
N LEU A 383 2.95 -8.51 20.28
CA LEU A 383 3.70 -9.63 20.87
C LEU A 383 4.41 -10.46 19.81
N ILE A 384 3.75 -10.74 18.68
CA ILE A 384 4.37 -11.43 17.54
C ILE A 384 5.53 -10.61 16.98
N LEU A 385 5.29 -9.32 16.78
CA LEU A 385 6.27 -8.37 16.27
C LEU A 385 7.49 -8.26 17.21
N ALA A 386 7.28 -8.20 18.53
CA ALA A 386 8.33 -8.16 19.54
C ALA A 386 9.14 -9.46 19.64
N SER A 387 8.51 -10.62 19.42
CA SER A 387 9.21 -11.91 19.43
C SER A 387 10.09 -12.12 18.18
N ALA A 388 9.69 -11.58 17.03
CA ALA A 388 10.45 -11.65 15.78
C ALA A 388 11.76 -10.83 15.82
N SER A 389 11.78 -9.68 16.50
CA SER A 389 12.98 -8.84 16.61
C SER A 389 14.09 -9.50 17.47
N SER A 390 13.71 -10.37 18.40
CA SER A 390 14.66 -11.13 19.23
C SER A 390 15.36 -12.28 18.50
N ALA A 391 14.87 -12.66 17.33
CA ALA A 391 15.35 -13.81 16.56
C ALA A 391 16.44 -13.48 15.53
N VAL A 392 16.87 -12.21 15.43
CA VAL A 392 18.00 -11.82 14.58
C VAL A 392 19.29 -12.37 15.21
N PRO A 393 20.00 -13.34 14.58
CA PRO A 393 21.28 -13.79 15.10
C PRO A 393 22.26 -12.62 15.02
N GLU A 394 22.86 -12.21 16.14
CA GLU A 394 24.01 -11.31 16.11
C GLU A 394 25.02 -11.85 15.09
N PRO A 395 25.65 -11.01 14.26
CA PRO A 395 26.69 -11.47 13.35
C PRO A 395 27.74 -12.18 14.19
N GLY A 396 27.78 -13.51 14.08
CA GLY A 396 28.53 -14.34 14.99
C GLY A 396 29.94 -13.81 15.13
N ALA A 397 30.42 -13.70 16.38
CA ALA A 397 31.78 -13.31 16.74
C ALA A 397 32.89 -14.11 16.01
N LEU A 398 32.53 -15.13 15.23
CA LEU A 398 33.37 -15.85 14.28
C LEU A 398 33.87 -15.00 13.09
N GLY A 399 33.18 -13.92 12.71
CA GLY A 399 33.65 -13.00 11.65
C GLY A 399 34.88 -12.18 12.05
N LEU A 400 35.03 -11.86 13.34
CA LEU A 400 36.16 -11.08 13.86
C LEU A 400 37.44 -11.92 14.05
N VAL A 401 37.36 -13.25 14.08
CA VAL A 401 38.54 -14.13 14.18
C VAL A 401 39.25 -14.27 12.82
N TRP A 402 38.52 -14.17 11.70
CA TRP A 402 39.11 -14.28 10.36
C TRP A 402 39.80 -13.01 9.87
N CYS A 403 39.34 -11.82 10.27
CA CYS A 403 40.04 -10.56 9.97
C CYS A 403 41.30 -10.35 10.82
N GLY A 404 41.37 -10.94 12.03
CA GLY A 404 42.56 -10.85 12.89
C GLY A 404 43.74 -11.72 12.45
N ALA A 405 43.49 -12.87 11.80
CA ALA A 405 44.54 -13.83 11.42
C ALA A 405 45.33 -13.43 10.15
N LEU A 406 44.75 -12.59 9.27
CA LEU A 406 45.39 -12.16 8.02
C LEU A 406 46.37 -10.98 8.20
N LEU A 407 46.34 -10.27 9.33
CA LEU A 407 47.23 -9.13 9.61
C LEU A 407 48.57 -9.53 10.28
N SER A 408 48.77 -10.81 10.63
CA SER A 408 49.99 -11.29 11.29
C SER A 408 51.06 -11.90 10.37
N VAL A 409 50.83 -12.06 9.06
CA VAL A 409 51.78 -12.75 8.15
C VAL A 409 52.72 -11.79 7.39
N PHE A 410 52.48 -10.48 7.39
CA PHE A 410 53.39 -9.51 6.74
C PHE A 410 54.28 -8.76 7.75
N ARG A 411 55.14 -9.51 8.47
CA ARG A 411 56.31 -8.92 9.14
C ARG A 411 57.61 -9.24 8.38
N VAL A 412 58.04 -8.23 7.62
CA VAL A 412 59.42 -7.76 7.46
C VAL A 412 60.47 -8.76 6.93
N ARG A 413 60.84 -8.62 5.65
CA ARG A 413 62.23 -8.82 5.20
C ARG A 413 62.80 -7.48 4.73
N ARG A 414 63.64 -6.86 5.56
CA ARG A 414 64.45 -5.69 5.19
C ARG A 414 65.57 -6.14 4.23
N ALA A 415 65.67 -5.48 3.08
CA ALA A 415 66.82 -5.62 2.18
C ALA A 415 68.05 -4.86 2.73
N PRO A 416 69.29 -5.35 2.54
CA PRO A 416 70.49 -4.62 2.94
C PRO A 416 70.87 -3.55 1.90
N ARG A 417 71.13 -2.33 2.38
CA ARG A 417 71.80 -1.26 1.62
C ARG A 417 73.25 -1.67 1.33
N ARG A 418 73.66 -1.71 0.06
CA ARG A 418 75.07 -1.70 -0.32
C ARG A 418 75.61 -0.27 -0.26
N ARG A 419 76.79 -0.14 0.34
CA ARG A 419 77.71 1.00 0.20
C ARG A 419 78.61 0.75 -1.01
N GLU A 420 79.11 1.86 -1.53
CA GLU A 420 80.01 2.08 -2.69
C GLU A 420 79.32 2.25 -4.03
#